data_AF-A0A962RE02-F1
#
_entry.id   AF-A0A962RE02-F1
#
_cell.length_a   1.000
_cell.length_b   1.000
_cell.length_c   1.000
_cell.angle_alpha   90.00
_cell.angle_beta   90.00
_cell.angle_gamma   90.00
#
_symmetry.space_group_name_H-M   'P 1'
#
loop_
_entity.id
_entity.type
_entity.pdbx_description
1 polymer ?
#
loop_
_entity_poly.entity_id
_entity_poly.type
_entity_poly.pdbx_seq_one_letter_code
_entity_poly.pdbx_strand_id
1 'polypeptide(L)'
;AGVVAPASGEGIYYAMCSARLVAQAVHRRLRSGDARALGGARKAFMRQHGRIFWMLGMMQRFWYCSDKRRERFVHICADKDVQALTWQAYMQKRLVRARPAAHARIFVKDLAHLLGLVRA
;
A
#
# COMPACT_ATOMS: atom_id res chain seq x y z
N ALA A 1 -5.39 4.30 14.84
CA ALA A 1 -5.38 3.13 13.94
C ALA A 1 -4.39 3.30 12.79
N GLY A 2 -4.35 4.45 12.09
CA GLY A 2 -3.34 4.72 11.04
C GLY A 2 -3.45 3.76 9.86
N VAL A 3 -4.67 3.30 9.55
CA VAL A 3 -4.94 2.25 8.56
C VAL A 3 -5.34 2.81 7.19
N VAL A 4 -5.25 4.13 6.97
CA VAL A 4 -5.44 4.69 5.62
C VAL A 4 -4.23 4.31 4.78
N ALA A 5 -4.47 3.69 3.64
CA ALA A 5 -3.38 3.31 2.73
C ALA A 5 -2.64 4.57 2.25
N PRO A 6 -1.31 4.66 2.43
CA PRO A 6 -0.53 5.78 1.91
C PRO A 6 -0.62 5.85 0.38
N ALA A 7 -0.38 7.02 -0.21
CA ALA A 7 -0.47 7.32 -1.64
C ALA A 7 -1.86 7.09 -2.30
N SER A 8 -2.54 5.97 -2.05
CA SER A 8 -3.85 5.65 -2.64
C SER A 8 -5.03 6.22 -1.86
N GLY A 9 -4.87 6.53 -0.57
CA GLY A 9 -5.90 7.17 0.24
C GLY A 9 -7.06 6.25 0.64
N GLU A 10 -6.93 4.94 0.46
CA GLU A 10 -7.98 3.98 0.82
C GLU A 10 -8.18 3.92 2.33
N GLY A 11 -9.22 4.57 2.83
CA GLY A 11 -9.60 4.53 4.25
C GLY A 11 -10.72 3.54 4.56
N ILE A 12 -11.77 3.53 3.73
CA ILE A 12 -13.04 2.82 4.01
C ILE A 12 -12.80 1.31 4.15
N TYR A 13 -12.13 0.70 3.16
CA TYR A 13 -11.84 -0.73 3.18
C TYR A 13 -10.99 -1.14 4.38
N TYR A 14 -9.91 -0.40 4.65
CA TYR A 14 -8.97 -0.75 5.72
C TYR A 14 -9.53 -0.46 7.12
N ALA A 15 -10.43 0.53 7.26
CA ALA A 15 -11.22 0.72 8.47
C ALA A 15 -12.07 -0.53 8.76
N MET A 16 -12.87 -0.99 7.78
CA MET A 16 -13.68 -2.20 7.91
C MET A 16 -12.81 -3.45 8.20
N CYS A 17 -11.71 -3.63 7.47
CA CYS A 17 -10.80 -4.76 7.67
C CYS A 17 -10.20 -4.76 9.08
N SER A 18 -9.70 -3.61 9.54
CA SER A 18 -9.13 -3.48 10.88
C SER A 18 -10.17 -3.73 11.98
N ALA A 19 -11.40 -3.25 11.79
CA ALA A 19 -12.50 -3.48 12.73
C ALA A 19 -12.81 -4.98 12.89
N ARG A 20 -12.82 -5.76 11.79
CA ARG A 20 -12.99 -7.22 11.86
C ARG A 20 -11.89 -7.91 12.66
N LEU A 21 -10.62 -7.50 12.46
CA LEU A 21 -9.49 -8.07 13.19
C LEU A 21 -9.54 -7.72 14.69
N VAL A 22 -9.96 -6.49 15.02
CA VAL A 22 -10.16 -6.05 16.40
C VAL A 22 -11.30 -6.84 17.04
N ALA A 23 -12.44 -7.01 16.36
CA ALA A 23 -13.57 -7.79 16.87
C ALA A 23 -13.16 -9.23 17.22
N GLN A 24 -12.36 -9.89 16.37
CA GLN A 24 -11.82 -11.21 16.66
C GLN A 24 -10.87 -11.23 17.86
N ALA A 25 -10.02 -10.21 18.01
CA ALA A 25 -9.11 -10.10 19.14
C ALA A 25 -9.86 -9.84 20.46
N VAL A 26 -10.87 -8.99 20.44
CA VAL A 26 -11.76 -8.73 21.59
C VAL A 26 -12.54 -9.99 21.97
N HIS A 27 -13.12 -10.70 20.98
CA HIS A 27 -13.82 -11.96 21.25
C HIS A 27 -12.92 -12.99 21.94
N ARG A 28 -11.67 -13.13 21.49
CA ARG A 28 -10.69 -14.00 22.15
C ARG A 28 -10.40 -13.55 23.58
N ARG A 29 -10.19 -12.24 23.80
CA ARG A 29 -9.98 -11.67 25.15
C ARG A 29 -11.14 -11.96 26.09
N LEU A 30 -12.38 -11.86 25.60
CA LEU A 30 -13.58 -12.12 26.40
C LEU A 30 -13.69 -13.60 26.78
N ARG A 31 -13.30 -14.52 25.89
CA ARG A 31 -13.33 -15.96 26.17
C ARG A 31 -12.21 -16.45 27.08
N SER A 32 -11.00 -15.91 26.95
CA SER A 32 -9.82 -16.43 27.66
C SER A 32 -9.44 -15.65 28.92
N GLY A 33 -9.92 -14.42 29.09
CA GLY A 33 -9.42 -13.53 30.15
C GLY A 33 -8.07 -12.86 29.83
N ASP A 34 -7.35 -13.30 28.80
CA ASP A 34 -5.98 -12.86 28.52
C ASP A 34 -5.90 -11.55 27.73
N ALA A 35 -5.42 -10.48 28.38
CA ALA A 35 -5.20 -9.17 27.79
C ALA A 35 -4.27 -9.17 26.56
N ARG A 36 -3.32 -10.11 26.48
CA ARG A 36 -2.36 -10.19 25.37
C ARG A 36 -3.04 -10.50 24.03
N ALA A 37 -4.22 -11.12 24.05
CA ALA A 37 -5.01 -11.42 22.87
C ALA A 37 -5.34 -10.19 22.02
N LEU A 38 -5.48 -9.01 22.64
CA LEU A 38 -5.75 -7.74 21.96
C LEU A 38 -4.65 -7.35 20.96
N GLY A 39 -3.38 -7.63 21.30
CA GLY A 39 -2.24 -7.38 20.42
C GLY A 39 -2.28 -8.19 19.12
N GLY A 40 -3.07 -9.28 19.10
CA GLY A 40 -3.29 -10.11 17.92
C GLY A 40 -3.89 -9.36 16.74
N ALA A 41 -4.71 -8.32 16.97
CA ALA A 41 -5.32 -7.52 15.91
C ALA A 41 -4.24 -6.81 15.07
N ARG A 42 -3.33 -6.08 15.72
CA ARG A 42 -2.23 -5.38 15.03
C ARG A 42 -1.30 -6.38 14.35
N LYS A 43 -0.94 -7.49 15.02
CA LYS A 43 -0.08 -8.54 14.44
C LYS A 43 -0.70 -9.10 13.15
N ALA A 44 -1.99 -9.40 13.17
CA ALA A 44 -2.71 -9.92 12.00
C ALA A 44 -2.81 -8.88 10.87
N PHE A 45 -3.04 -7.61 11.19
CA PHE A 45 -3.08 -6.54 10.21
C PHE A 45 -1.72 -6.34 9.54
N MET A 46 -0.65 -6.24 10.32
CA MET A 46 0.71 -6.05 9.79
C MET A 46 1.16 -7.23 8.94
N ARG A 47 0.78 -8.47 9.31
CA ARG A 47 1.05 -9.66 8.50
C ARG A 47 0.37 -9.60 7.12
N GLN A 48 -0.83 -9.04 7.05
CA GLN A 48 -1.61 -8.97 5.80
C GLN A 48 -1.24 -7.76 4.93
N HIS A 49 -1.03 -6.59 5.56
CA HIS A 49 -0.97 -5.31 4.85
C HIS A 49 0.31 -4.52 5.09
N GLY A 50 1.13 -4.88 6.08
CA GLY A 50 2.29 -4.09 6.49
C GLY A 50 3.28 -3.83 5.37
N ARG A 51 3.55 -4.82 4.51
CA ARG A 51 4.46 -4.68 3.36
C ARG A 51 3.91 -3.70 2.31
N ILE A 52 2.61 -3.76 2.02
CA ILE A 52 1.95 -2.86 1.07
C ILE A 52 1.96 -1.43 1.61
N PHE A 53 1.62 -1.25 2.90
CA PHE A 53 1.64 0.05 3.56
C PHE A 53 3.04 0.67 3.56
N TRP A 54 4.07 -0.14 3.81
CA TRP A 54 5.45 0.34 3.76
C TRP A 54 5.86 0.80 2.35
N MET A 55 5.54 0.01 1.31
CA MET A 55 5.82 0.36 -0.08
C MET A 55 5.09 1.65 -0.49
N LEU A 56 3.80 1.72 -0.23
CA LEU A 56 2.99 2.91 -0.49
C LEU A 56 3.50 4.13 0.28
N GLY A 57 3.93 3.96 1.52
CA GLY A 57 4.50 5.04 2.32
C GLY A 57 5.83 5.57 1.76
N MET A 58 6.67 4.69 1.20
CA MET A 58 7.86 5.13 0.45
C MET A 58 7.49 5.89 -0.81
N MET A 59 6.52 5.39 -1.59
CA MET A 59 6.04 6.10 -2.79
C MET A 59 5.50 7.48 -2.44
N GLN A 60 4.64 7.58 -1.42
CA GLN A 60 4.09 8.86 -0.97
C GLN A 60 5.19 9.84 -0.60
N ARG A 61 6.18 9.41 0.21
CA ARG A 61 7.31 10.26 0.57
C ARG A 61 8.08 10.71 -0.68
N PHE A 62 8.42 9.79 -1.57
CA PHE A 62 9.21 10.12 -2.76
C PHE A 62 8.49 11.10 -3.70
N TRP A 63 7.23 10.85 -4.02
CA TRP A 63 6.47 11.64 -5.00
C TRP A 63 5.99 12.97 -4.43
N TYR A 64 5.66 13.03 -3.13
CA TYR A 64 5.00 14.21 -2.56
C TYR A 64 6.01 15.23 -1.99
N CYS A 65 7.31 14.95 -2.08
CA CYS A 65 8.39 15.86 -1.63
C CYS A 65 8.45 17.21 -2.37
N SER A 66 8.00 17.30 -3.63
CA SER A 66 7.99 18.57 -4.38
C SER A 66 6.90 18.61 -5.44
N ASP A 67 6.49 19.80 -5.86
CA ASP A 67 5.43 19.97 -6.86
C ASP A 67 5.83 19.35 -8.20
N LYS A 68 7.08 19.55 -8.65
CA LYS A 68 7.63 18.91 -9.86
C LYS A 68 7.48 17.38 -9.85
N ARG A 69 7.68 16.73 -8.70
CA ARG A 69 7.51 15.27 -8.58
C ARG A 69 6.04 14.87 -8.54
N ARG A 70 5.18 15.67 -7.91
CA ARG A 70 3.72 15.45 -7.91
C ARG A 70 3.14 15.57 -9.31
N GLU A 71 3.52 16.58 -10.08
CA GLU A 71 3.10 16.74 -11.48
C GLU A 71 3.55 15.55 -12.33
N ARG A 72 4.79 15.09 -12.16
CA ARG A 72 5.27 13.90 -12.87
C ARG A 72 4.54 12.62 -12.45
N PHE A 73 4.17 12.48 -11.18
CA PHE A 73 3.33 11.38 -10.73
C PHE A 73 1.95 11.41 -11.42
N VAL A 74 1.34 12.60 -11.56
CA VAL A 74 0.09 12.78 -12.32
C VAL A 74 0.25 12.35 -13.77
N HIS A 75 1.37 12.70 -14.42
CA HIS A 75 1.65 12.24 -15.79
C HIS A 75 1.74 10.70 -15.89
N ILE A 76 2.37 10.03 -14.93
CA ILE A 76 2.43 8.56 -14.89
C ILE A 76 1.03 7.96 -14.75
N CYS A 77 0.13 8.58 -13.97
CA CYS A 77 -1.25 8.12 -13.82
C CYS A 77 -2.09 8.23 -15.10
N ALA A 78 -1.63 8.97 -16.12
CA ALA A 78 -2.29 9.03 -17.42
C ALA A 78 -2.03 7.79 -18.30
N ASP A 79 -1.02 6.99 -17.97
CA ASP A 79 -0.68 5.77 -18.68
C ASP A 79 -1.74 4.66 -18.46
N LYS A 80 -2.20 4.04 -19.56
CA LYS A 80 -3.26 3.02 -19.55
C LYS A 80 -2.85 1.75 -18.81
N ASP A 81 -1.58 1.34 -18.87
CA ASP A 81 -1.08 0.17 -18.16
C ASP A 81 -1.03 0.44 -16.66
N VAL A 82 -0.60 1.65 -16.26
CA VAL A 82 -0.64 2.10 -14.87
C VAL A 82 -2.07 2.11 -14.34
N GLN A 83 -3.03 2.61 -15.12
CA GLN A 83 -4.44 2.59 -14.76
C GLN A 83 -4.97 1.16 -14.60
N ALA A 84 -4.66 0.26 -15.53
CA ALA A 84 -5.10 -1.13 -15.47
C ALA A 84 -4.54 -1.87 -14.23
N LEU A 85 -3.26 -1.69 -13.93
CA LEU A 85 -2.62 -2.26 -12.74
C LEU A 85 -3.22 -1.69 -11.45
N THR A 86 -3.48 -0.38 -11.43
CA THR A 86 -4.09 0.31 -10.30
C THR A 86 -5.51 -0.21 -10.06
N TRP A 87 -6.31 -0.34 -11.12
CA TRP A 87 -7.64 -0.93 -11.07
C TRP A 87 -7.63 -2.35 -10.49
N GLN A 88 -6.72 -3.20 -10.97
CA GLN A 88 -6.57 -4.57 -10.44
C GLN A 88 -6.17 -4.59 -8.97
N ALA A 89 -5.25 -3.72 -8.55
CA ALA A 89 -4.86 -3.58 -7.14
C ALA A 89 -6.04 -3.13 -6.27
N TYR A 90 -6.84 -2.17 -6.76
CA TYR A 90 -8.05 -1.69 -6.07
C TYR A 90 -9.13 -2.76 -5.95
N MET A 91 -9.36 -3.56 -6.99
CA MET A 91 -10.40 -4.58 -6.99
C MET A 91 -10.02 -5.81 -6.19
N GLN A 92 -8.79 -6.29 -6.36
CA GLN A 92 -8.35 -7.54 -5.74
C GLN A 92 -7.86 -7.36 -4.30
N LYS A 93 -7.59 -6.11 -3.86
CA LYS A 93 -7.08 -5.74 -2.52
C LYS A 93 -5.90 -6.60 -2.05
N ARG A 94 -5.17 -7.14 -3.01
CA ARG A 94 -4.01 -8.00 -2.86
C ARG A 94 -2.98 -7.52 -3.87
N LEU A 95 -1.70 -7.74 -3.56
CA LEU A 95 -0.67 -7.59 -4.58
C LEU A 95 -0.93 -8.68 -5.62
N VAL A 96 -1.64 -8.32 -6.69
CA VAL A 96 -1.80 -9.21 -7.83
C VAL A 96 -0.39 -9.50 -8.32
N ARG A 97 -0.06 -10.79 -8.47
CA ARG A 97 1.24 -11.25 -8.98
C ARG A 97 1.33 -10.98 -10.49
N ALA A 98 0.96 -9.78 -10.93
CA ALA A 98 1.15 -9.33 -12.29
C ALA A 98 2.66 -9.10 -12.45
N ARG A 99 3.33 -10.03 -13.13
CA ARG A 99 4.71 -9.96 -13.64
C ARG A 99 5.64 -8.99 -12.87
N PRO A 100 5.96 -9.28 -11.59
CA PRO A 100 6.69 -8.35 -10.71
C PRO A 100 8.07 -7.96 -11.24
N ALA A 101 8.73 -8.82 -12.02
CA ALA A 101 10.02 -8.51 -12.64
C ALA A 101 9.94 -7.47 -13.76
N ALA A 102 8.85 -7.44 -14.53
CA ALA A 102 8.65 -6.47 -15.61
C ALA A 102 8.32 -5.08 -15.04
N HIS A 103 7.41 -5.01 -14.05
CA HIS A 103 7.06 -3.74 -13.41
C HIS A 103 8.15 -3.20 -12.49
N ALA A 104 8.94 -4.06 -11.82
CA ALA A 104 10.11 -3.61 -11.06
C ALA A 104 11.21 -3.07 -11.97
N ARG A 105 11.45 -3.69 -13.14
CA ARG A 105 12.43 -3.16 -14.13
C ARG A 105 11.99 -1.83 -14.70
N ILE A 106 10.72 -1.69 -15.08
CA ILE A 106 10.19 -0.41 -15.59
C ILE A 106 10.23 0.65 -14.49
N PHE A 107 9.75 0.34 -13.28
CA PHE A 107 9.79 1.25 -12.15
C PHE A 107 11.21 1.68 -11.77
N VAL A 108 12.20 0.76 -11.77
CA VAL A 108 13.61 1.10 -11.50
C VAL A 108 14.23 1.89 -12.65
N LYS A 109 13.89 1.58 -13.91
CA LYS A 109 14.36 2.32 -15.08
C LYS A 109 13.80 3.76 -15.08
N ASP A 110 12.53 3.91 -14.75
CA ASP A 110 11.88 5.21 -14.57
C ASP A 110 12.44 5.96 -13.36
N LEU A 111 12.71 5.27 -12.24
CA LEU A 111 13.37 5.86 -11.07
C LEU A 111 14.82 6.30 -11.38
N ALA A 112 15.54 5.54 -12.21
CA ALA A 112 16.90 5.87 -12.65
C ALA A 112 16.93 7.07 -13.60
N HIS A 113 15.95 7.18 -14.52
CA HIS A 113 15.74 8.39 -15.32
C HIS A 113 15.30 9.58 -14.45
N LEU A 114 14.49 9.36 -13.41
CA LEU A 114 14.06 10.37 -12.44
C LEU A 114 15.20 10.90 -11.54
N LEU A 115 16.17 10.06 -11.21
CA LEU A 115 17.36 10.41 -10.44
C LEU A 115 18.50 10.94 -11.33
N GLY A 116 18.31 11.02 -12.65
CA GLY A 116 19.31 11.53 -13.60
C GLY A 116 20.52 10.61 -13.80
N LEU A 117 20.42 9.35 -13.40
CA LEU A 117 21.51 8.36 -13.49
C LEU A 117 21.68 7.79 -14.91
N VAL A 118 20.71 8.01 -15.81
CA VAL A 118 20.76 7.59 -17.22
C VAL A 118 20.20 8.73 -18.08
N ARG A 119 21.00 9.19 -19.07
CA ARG A 119 20.55 10.17 -20.08
C ARG A 119 19.51 9.53 -21.01
N ALA A 120 18.57 10.37 -21.47
CA ALA A 120 17.45 10.02 -22.34
C ALA A 120 17.90 9.29 -23.61
#